data_AF-A0AAV8ZKP3-F1
#
_entry.id   AF-A0AAV8ZKP3-F1
#
_cell.length_a   1.000
_cell.length_b   1.000
_cell.length_c   1.000
_cell.angle_alpha   90.00
_cell.angle_beta   90.00
_cell.angle_gamma   90.00
#
_symmetry.space_group_name_H-M   'P 1'
#
loop_
_entity.id
_entity.type
_entity.pdbx_description
1 polymer ?
#
loop_
_entity_poly.entity_id
_entity_poly.type
_entity_poly.pdbx_seq_one_letter_code
_entity_poly.pdbx_strand_id
1 'polypeptide(L)'
;MTIKQSIKIIEHKFLLRGHTHMEVDSIQSQIEREMKRLPSFAIMTPWDWQQLARMCGTKNKFEVVEMEIPDFKNFNNLMDNSNSPYCLNKKTKSKQNFLISKVVHMQFRLDSPGTLYFKTSFSDENFEEIDFNRKGRSRIKPTITGMELKPVRENRRPISTQKYNHLQKLLKWVPSRFHHFILSHTF
;
A
#
# COMPACT_ATOMS: atom_id res chain seq x y z
N MET A 1 18.52 20.35 -7.98
CA MET A 1 19.15 19.60 -6.87
C MET A 1 19.26 18.14 -7.26
N THR A 2 20.46 17.63 -7.46
CA THR A 2 20.70 16.21 -7.79
C THR A 2 20.66 15.41 -6.49
N ILE A 3 19.55 14.71 -6.22
CA ILE A 3 19.43 13.83 -5.04
C ILE A 3 20.47 12.72 -5.20
N LYS A 4 21.52 12.73 -4.37
CA LYS A 4 22.54 11.69 -4.35
C LYS A 4 21.95 10.45 -3.68
N GLN A 5 21.45 9.50 -4.47
CA GLN A 5 20.93 8.22 -3.97
C GLN A 5 22.08 7.41 -3.35
N SER A 6 22.06 7.25 -2.02
CA SER A 6 23.05 6.47 -1.27
C SER A 6 22.73 4.97 -1.21
N ILE A 7 21.45 4.61 -1.38
CA ILE A 7 20.95 3.25 -1.27
C ILE A 7 21.21 2.51 -2.58
N LYS A 8 22.07 1.49 -2.54
CA LYS A 8 22.40 0.65 -3.70
C LYS A 8 21.49 -0.57 -3.83
N ILE A 9 21.05 -1.12 -2.70
CA ILE A 9 20.31 -2.37 -2.64
C ILE A 9 19.20 -2.22 -1.58
N ILE A 10 18.00 -2.69 -1.91
CA ILE A 10 16.87 -2.82 -0.99
C ILE A 10 16.52 -4.30 -0.92
N GLU A 11 16.46 -4.87 0.29
CA GLU A 11 16.12 -6.28 0.53
C GLU A 11 14.84 -6.39 1.32
N HIS A 12 13.92 -7.23 0.87
CA HIS A 12 12.70 -7.58 1.59
C HIS A 12 12.72 -9.08 1.85
N LYS A 13 12.68 -9.47 3.12
CA LYS A 13 12.69 -10.88 3.55
C LYS A 13 11.32 -11.20 4.14
N PHE A 14 10.74 -12.29 3.66
CA PHE A 14 9.42 -12.78 4.06
C PHE A 14 9.55 -14.22 4.54
N LEU A 15 8.78 -14.55 5.56
CA LEU A 15 8.61 -15.94 5.96
C LEU A 15 7.70 -16.66 4.97
N LEU A 16 7.85 -17.99 4.89
CA LEU A 16 6.92 -18.82 4.13
C LEU A 16 5.50 -18.65 4.68
N ARG A 17 4.52 -18.77 3.77
CA ARG A 17 3.09 -18.65 4.08
C ARG A 17 2.72 -19.53 5.28
N GLY A 18 2.15 -18.93 6.32
CA GLY A 18 1.71 -19.62 7.55
C GLY A 18 2.54 -19.32 8.79
N HIS A 19 3.66 -18.60 8.66
CA HIS A 19 4.55 -18.27 9.79
C HIS A 19 4.74 -16.76 10.03
N THR A 20 3.96 -15.91 9.37
CA THR A 20 4.08 -14.45 9.49
C THR A 20 3.32 -13.92 10.70
N HIS A 21 4.05 -13.48 11.72
CA HIS A 21 3.54 -12.50 12.68
C HIS A 21 3.49 -11.14 11.97
N MET A 22 2.31 -10.56 11.76
CA MET A 22 2.21 -9.25 11.13
C MET A 22 2.40 -8.18 12.21
N GLU A 23 3.31 -7.24 12.00
CA GLU A 23 3.50 -6.09 12.90
C GLU A 23 2.18 -5.31 13.11
N VAL A 24 1.30 -5.35 12.10
CA VAL A 24 -0.05 -4.77 12.11
C VAL A 24 -0.92 -5.34 13.23
N ASP A 25 -0.77 -6.63 13.57
CA ASP A 25 -1.58 -7.27 14.61
C ASP A 25 -1.30 -6.65 15.99
N SER A 26 -0.03 -6.27 16.23
CA SER A 26 0.37 -5.57 17.45
C SER A 26 -0.26 -4.18 17.51
N ILE A 27 -0.19 -3.41 16.43
CA ILE A 27 -0.80 -2.07 16.34
C ILE A 27 -2.31 -2.15 16.57
N GLN A 28 -3.00 -3.07 15.89
CA GLN A 28 -4.45 -3.27 16.05
C GLN A 28 -4.80 -3.63 17.50
N SER A 29 -4.05 -4.53 18.13
CA SER A 29 -4.24 -4.92 19.52
C SER A 29 -4.07 -3.73 20.48
N GLN A 30 -3.15 -2.80 20.20
CA GLN A 30 -2.98 -1.60 21.02
C GLN A 30 -4.16 -0.63 20.86
N ILE A 31 -4.65 -0.41 19.64
CA ILE A 31 -5.82 0.44 19.38
C ILE A 31 -7.07 -0.13 20.05
N GLU A 32 -7.33 -1.42 19.90
CA GLU A 32 -8.48 -2.08 20.54
C GLU A 32 -8.44 -1.99 22.07
N ARG A 33 -7.25 -2.13 22.66
CA ARG A 33 -7.06 -2.00 24.11
C ARG A 33 -7.33 -0.57 24.58
N GLU A 34 -6.83 0.45 23.88
CA GLU A 34 -7.11 1.84 24.23
C GLU A 34 -8.59 2.19 24.05
N MET A 35 -9.25 1.68 23.01
CA MET A 35 -10.69 1.85 22.83
C MET A 35 -11.48 1.30 24.02
N LYS A 36 -11.12 0.08 24.50
CA LYS A 36 -11.75 -0.54 25.67
C LYS A 36 -11.51 0.24 26.97
N ARG A 37 -10.37 0.94 27.07
CA ARG A 37 -10.05 1.81 28.23
C ARG A 37 -10.87 3.10 28.24
N LEU A 38 -11.44 3.49 27.10
CA LEU A 38 -12.23 4.71 26.92
C LEU A 38 -13.71 4.37 26.61
N PRO A 39 -14.47 3.80 27.57
CA PRO A 39 -15.82 3.30 27.30
C PRO A 39 -16.82 4.40 26.88
N SER A 40 -16.56 5.66 27.25
CA SER A 40 -17.38 6.81 26.86
C SER A 40 -16.96 7.42 25.51
N PHE A 41 -15.85 6.98 24.92
CA PHE A 41 -15.39 7.49 23.63
C PHE A 41 -16.12 6.77 22.51
N ALA A 42 -16.99 7.51 21.81
CA ALA A 42 -17.73 6.99 20.67
C ALA A 42 -17.09 7.46 19.36
N ILE A 43 -16.73 6.50 18.51
CA ILE A 43 -16.16 6.78 17.20
C ILE A 43 -17.29 7.10 16.22
N MET A 44 -17.36 8.35 15.77
CA MET A 44 -18.45 8.84 14.89
C MET A 44 -17.94 9.28 13.52
N THR A 45 -16.67 9.66 13.43
CA THR A 45 -16.00 10.14 12.22
C THR A 45 -14.63 9.48 12.05
N PRO A 46 -14.06 9.49 10.83
CA PRO A 46 -12.67 9.07 10.61
C PRO A 46 -11.65 9.86 11.45
N TRP A 47 -11.95 11.12 11.78
CA TRP A 47 -11.10 11.92 12.67
C TRP A 47 -10.98 11.29 14.06
N ASP A 48 -12.09 10.78 14.61
CA ASP A 48 -12.09 10.12 15.93
C ASP A 48 -11.16 8.90 15.94
N TRP A 49 -11.10 8.15 14.83
CA TRP A 49 -10.14 7.05 14.65
C TRP A 49 -8.69 7.55 14.67
N GLN A 50 -8.40 8.65 13.98
CA GLN A 50 -7.06 9.23 13.97
C GLN A 50 -6.64 9.66 15.38
N GLN A 51 -7.55 10.31 16.12
CA GLN A 51 -7.31 10.74 17.49
C GLN A 51 -7.06 9.54 18.42
N LEU A 52 -7.89 8.49 18.32
CA LEU A 52 -7.70 7.27 19.08
C LEU A 52 -6.34 6.63 18.80
N ALA A 53 -5.94 6.53 17.52
CA ALA A 53 -4.64 6.00 17.14
C ALA A 53 -3.48 6.85 17.69
N ARG A 54 -3.59 8.20 17.68
CA ARG A 54 -2.59 9.11 18.28
C ARG A 54 -2.44 8.94 19.79
N MET A 55 -3.51 8.49 20.47
CA MET A 55 -3.48 8.21 21.92
C MET A 55 -2.83 6.86 22.25
N CYS A 56 -2.65 5.99 21.26
CA CYS A 56 -2.05 4.67 21.44
C CYS A 56 -0.52 4.73 21.52
N GLY A 57 0.05 3.68 22.13
CA GLY A 57 1.49 3.53 22.29
C GLY A 57 2.01 4.26 23.53
N THR A 58 2.27 3.51 24.61
CA THR A 58 2.72 4.10 25.89
C THR A 58 4.17 4.57 25.82
N LYS A 59 5.04 3.81 25.16
CA LYS A 59 6.47 4.12 24.99
C LYS A 59 6.77 4.72 23.62
N ASN A 60 6.18 4.12 22.58
CA ASN A 60 6.32 4.57 21.19
C ASN A 60 4.94 4.98 20.69
N LYS A 61 4.64 6.29 20.72
CA LYS A 61 3.39 6.81 20.18
C LYS A 61 3.34 6.63 18.68
N PHE A 62 2.15 6.38 18.15
CA PHE A 62 1.96 6.27 16.71
C PHE A 62 2.02 7.65 16.05
N GLU A 63 2.78 7.75 14.96
CA GLU A 63 2.69 8.86 14.03
C GLU A 63 1.50 8.61 13.09
N VAL A 64 0.48 9.47 13.19
CA VAL A 64 -0.74 9.34 12.38
C VAL A 64 -0.76 10.46 11.35
N VAL A 65 -0.39 10.10 10.12
CA VAL A 65 -0.41 10.97 8.95
C VAL A 65 -1.77 10.87 8.27
N GLU A 66 -2.44 12.01 8.13
CA GLU A 66 -3.67 12.10 7.35
C GLU A 66 -3.33 12.06 5.86
N MET A 67 -4.10 11.30 5.08
CA MET A 67 -3.90 11.13 3.65
C MET A 67 -5.14 11.59 2.89
N GLU A 68 -4.93 12.33 1.81
CA GLU A 68 -5.96 12.80 0.89
C GLU A 68 -5.91 12.05 -0.44
N ILE A 69 -6.89 12.32 -1.31
CA ILE A 69 -6.98 11.69 -2.64
C ILE A 69 -5.68 11.78 -3.44
N PRO A 70 -4.96 12.93 -3.48
CA PRO A 70 -3.71 13.05 -4.22
C PRO A 70 -2.59 12.11 -3.74
N ASP A 71 -2.62 11.66 -2.48
CA ASP A 71 -1.59 10.78 -1.91
C ASP A 71 -1.71 9.34 -2.43
N PHE A 72 -2.92 8.91 -2.80
CA PHE A 72 -3.14 7.59 -3.36
C PHE A 72 -2.78 7.58 -4.84
N LYS A 73 -1.62 7.01 -5.19
CA LYS A 73 -1.09 6.97 -6.56
C LYS A 73 -1.50 5.71 -7.34
N ASN A 74 -1.76 5.87 -8.64
CA ASN A 74 -2.06 4.76 -9.54
C ASN A 74 -0.79 4.15 -10.14
N PHE A 75 -0.30 3.07 -9.54
CA PHE A 75 0.89 2.35 -10.00
C PHE A 75 0.62 1.44 -11.22
N ASN A 76 -0.64 1.13 -11.54
CA ASN A 76 -0.96 0.30 -12.71
C ASN A 76 -0.56 0.98 -14.02
N ASN A 77 -0.48 2.31 -14.05
CA ASN A 77 0.07 3.08 -15.17
C ASN A 77 1.50 2.68 -15.55
N LEU A 78 2.25 2.09 -14.61
CA LEU A 78 3.60 1.58 -14.86
C LEU A 78 3.59 0.25 -15.65
N MET A 79 2.43 -0.39 -15.85
CA MET A 79 2.31 -1.71 -16.50
C MET A 79 1.24 -1.83 -17.60
N ASP A 80 0.11 -1.13 -17.48
CA ASP A 80 -1.10 -1.42 -18.27
C ASP A 80 -1.04 -0.93 -19.73
N ASN A 81 -0.29 0.14 -20.02
CA ASN A 81 -0.31 0.77 -21.33
C ASN A 81 0.76 0.21 -22.26
N SER A 82 0.55 0.29 -23.59
CA SER A 82 1.59 -0.06 -24.58
C SER A 82 2.90 0.72 -24.39
N ASN A 83 2.80 1.92 -23.80
CA ASN A 83 3.88 2.85 -23.48
C ASN A 83 4.44 2.72 -22.06
N SER A 84 3.98 1.74 -21.27
CA SER A 84 4.45 1.57 -19.90
C SER A 84 5.90 1.05 -19.84
N PRO A 85 6.69 1.44 -18.82
CA PRO A 85 8.07 1.00 -18.68
C PRO A 85 8.19 -0.51 -18.36
N TYR A 86 7.19 -1.05 -17.64
CA TYR A 86 7.22 -2.43 -17.17
C TYR A 86 6.13 -3.30 -17.78
N CYS A 87 6.33 -4.61 -17.70
CA CYS A 87 5.36 -5.64 -18.04
C CYS A 87 5.41 -6.80 -17.04
N LEU A 88 4.25 -7.41 -16.79
CA LEU A 88 4.14 -8.63 -15.99
C LEU A 88 4.69 -9.83 -16.77
N ASN A 89 5.99 -10.04 -16.66
CA ASN A 89 6.61 -11.28 -17.10
C ASN A 89 6.29 -12.40 -16.09
N LYS A 90 5.97 -13.59 -16.60
CA LYS A 90 5.70 -14.79 -15.80
C LYS A 90 6.84 -15.81 -15.86
N LYS A 91 7.92 -15.47 -16.55
CA LYS A 91 9.09 -16.33 -16.73
C LYS A 91 10.35 -15.65 -16.23
N THR A 92 11.17 -16.39 -15.51
CA THR A 92 12.50 -15.99 -15.09
C THR A 92 13.45 -15.94 -16.28
N LYS A 93 14.67 -15.41 -16.11
CA LYS A 93 15.71 -15.51 -17.16
C LYS A 93 16.12 -16.97 -17.44
N SER A 94 16.02 -17.85 -16.45
CA SER A 94 16.20 -19.31 -16.59
C SER A 94 15.03 -20.01 -17.29
N LYS A 95 14.03 -19.26 -17.81
CA LYS A 95 12.81 -19.74 -18.49
C LYS A 95 11.86 -20.57 -17.60
N GLN A 96 12.02 -20.52 -16.29
CA GLN A 96 11.13 -21.14 -15.32
C GLN A 96 9.93 -20.26 -15.03
N ASN A 97 8.82 -20.85 -14.57
CA ASN A 97 7.64 -20.09 -14.17
C ASN A 97 7.92 -19.34 -12.87
N PHE A 98 7.71 -18.02 -12.88
CA PHE A 98 7.84 -17.17 -11.70
C PHE A 98 6.56 -17.20 -10.87
N LEU A 99 6.69 -17.59 -9.60
CA LEU A 99 5.61 -17.61 -8.63
C LEU A 99 5.98 -16.74 -7.42
N ILE A 100 5.45 -15.53 -7.37
CA ILE A 100 5.70 -14.59 -6.26
C ILE A 100 5.34 -15.17 -4.90
N SER A 101 4.35 -16.07 -4.84
CA SER A 101 3.91 -16.74 -3.62
C SER A 101 4.94 -17.69 -2.99
N LYS A 102 5.99 -18.07 -3.74
CA LYS A 102 7.10 -18.91 -3.26
C LYS A 102 8.33 -18.09 -2.88
N VAL A 103 8.31 -16.78 -3.11
CA VAL A 103 9.47 -15.91 -2.86
C VAL A 103 9.57 -15.62 -1.37
N VAL A 104 10.74 -15.91 -0.79
CA VAL A 104 11.07 -15.63 0.61
C VAL A 104 12.04 -14.47 0.77
N HIS A 105 12.75 -14.11 -0.30
CA HIS A 105 13.70 -13.01 -0.29
C HIS A 105 13.63 -12.29 -1.63
N MET A 106 13.31 -11.00 -1.62
CA MET A 106 13.33 -10.09 -2.76
C MET A 106 14.48 -9.11 -2.58
N GLN A 107 15.19 -8.83 -3.67
CA GLN A 107 16.28 -7.87 -3.69
C GLN A 107 16.14 -6.98 -4.94
N PHE A 108 16.12 -5.67 -4.69
CA PHE A 108 16.09 -4.62 -5.70
C PHE A 108 17.45 -3.93 -5.70
N ARG A 109 18.02 -3.72 -6.88
CA ARG A 109 19.35 -3.11 -7.02
C ARG A 109 19.27 -1.87 -7.89
N LEU A 110 20.02 -0.84 -7.49
CA LEU A 110 20.06 0.45 -8.18
C LEU A 110 20.67 0.36 -9.59
N ASP A 111 21.60 -0.57 -9.79
CA ASP A 111 22.30 -0.80 -11.07
C ASP A 111 21.43 -1.49 -12.13
N SER A 112 20.36 -2.16 -11.71
CA SER A 112 19.51 -3.02 -12.54
C SER A 112 18.01 -2.76 -12.30
N PRO A 113 17.54 -1.51 -12.51
CA PRO A 113 16.14 -1.15 -12.30
C PRO A 113 15.20 -1.98 -13.18
N GLY A 114 14.03 -2.33 -12.64
CA GLY A 114 13.06 -3.18 -13.31
C GLY A 114 13.40 -4.69 -13.27
N THR A 115 14.57 -5.07 -12.76
CA THR A 115 14.88 -6.48 -12.46
C THR A 115 14.64 -6.77 -10.99
N LEU A 116 13.90 -7.84 -10.71
CA LEU A 116 13.75 -8.38 -9.37
C LEU A 116 14.65 -9.60 -9.23
N TYR A 117 15.55 -9.53 -8.25
CA TYR A 117 16.33 -10.68 -7.79
C TYR A 117 15.57 -11.34 -6.66
N PHE A 118 15.42 -12.66 -6.69
CA PHE A 118 14.68 -13.36 -5.64
C PHE A 118 15.26 -14.73 -5.29
N LYS A 119 14.94 -15.21 -4.09
CA LYS A 119 15.16 -16.59 -3.64
C LYS A 119 13.85 -17.24 -3.22
N THR A 120 13.76 -18.55 -3.37
CA THR A 120 12.60 -19.33 -2.92
C THR A 120 12.89 -20.11 -1.63
N SER A 121 14.17 -20.26 -1.28
CA SER A 121 14.65 -20.73 0.00
C SER A 121 15.73 -19.80 0.55
N PHE A 122 15.84 -19.68 1.88
CA PHE A 122 16.96 -18.96 2.50
C PHE A 122 18.29 -19.70 2.34
N SER A 123 18.24 -21.01 2.07
CA SER A 123 19.42 -21.84 1.81
C SER A 123 19.97 -21.69 0.40
N ASP A 124 19.23 -21.06 -0.52
CA ASP A 124 19.71 -20.84 -1.88
C ASP A 124 20.93 -19.91 -1.84
N GLU A 125 22.07 -20.32 -2.41
CA GLU A 125 23.27 -19.49 -2.44
C GLU A 125 23.06 -18.27 -3.34
N ASN A 126 22.53 -18.51 -4.54
CA ASN A 126 22.38 -17.51 -5.60
C ASN A 126 20.93 -17.00 -5.70
N PHE A 127 20.78 -15.78 -6.24
CA PHE A 127 19.47 -15.23 -6.58
C PHE A 127 19.08 -15.64 -8.00
N GLU A 128 17.83 -16.04 -8.18
CA GLU A 128 17.19 -16.03 -9.49
C GLU A 128 16.78 -14.59 -9.85
N GLU A 129 16.53 -14.35 -11.14
CA GLU A 129 16.15 -13.03 -11.62
C GLU A 129 14.97 -13.10 -12.60
N ILE A 130 14.10 -12.11 -12.46
CA ILE A 130 13.04 -11.80 -13.41
C ILE A 130 13.15 -10.34 -13.83
N ASP A 131 13.18 -10.12 -15.13
CA ASP A 131 13.23 -8.80 -15.74
C ASP A 131 11.82 -8.36 -16.09
N PHE A 132 11.34 -7.25 -15.53
CA PHE A 132 10.04 -6.66 -15.84
C PHE A 132 10.12 -5.59 -16.93
N ASN A 133 11.29 -5.27 -17.47
CA ASN A 133 11.42 -4.29 -18.53
C ASN A 133 10.79 -4.82 -19.83
N ARG A 134 10.02 -3.97 -20.51
CA ARG A 134 9.38 -4.33 -21.78
C ARG A 134 10.41 -4.37 -22.91
N LYS A 135 10.52 -5.50 -23.60
CA LYS A 135 11.47 -5.70 -24.72
C LYS A 135 10.99 -4.98 -26.00
N GLY A 136 11.92 -4.40 -26.77
CA GLY A 136 11.64 -3.90 -28.13
C GLY A 136 11.50 -2.38 -28.29
N ARG A 137 11.73 -1.56 -27.25
CA ARG A 137 11.87 -0.11 -27.42
C ARG A 137 13.24 0.38 -26.98
N SER A 138 13.87 1.13 -27.88
CA SER A 138 15.23 1.65 -27.80
C SER A 138 15.28 2.96 -27.01
N ARG A 139 16.31 3.09 -26.18
CA ARG A 139 16.98 4.32 -25.66
C ARG A 139 16.43 5.12 -24.48
N ILE A 140 15.19 4.95 -24.03
CA ILE A 140 14.79 5.61 -22.77
C ILE A 140 14.86 4.56 -21.67
N LYS A 141 15.99 4.52 -20.94
CA LYS A 141 16.02 3.82 -19.64
C LYS A 141 14.81 4.34 -18.85
N PRO A 142 13.96 3.46 -18.30
CA PRO A 142 12.80 3.88 -17.52
C PRO A 142 13.30 4.61 -16.29
N THR A 143 13.46 5.91 -16.45
CA THR A 143 13.85 6.80 -15.38
C THR A 143 12.51 7.07 -14.70
N ILE A 144 12.15 6.24 -13.72
CA ILE A 144 10.98 6.50 -12.85
C ILE A 144 11.07 7.94 -12.31
N THR A 145 12.32 8.42 -12.12
CA THR A 145 12.71 9.80 -11.83
C THR A 145 12.21 10.76 -12.93
N GLY A 146 10.93 11.12 -12.85
CA GLY A 146 10.27 12.08 -13.75
C GLY A 146 8.87 11.65 -14.22
N MET A 147 8.46 10.39 -14.00
CA MET A 147 7.06 10.00 -14.20
C MET A 147 6.22 10.48 -13.02
N GLU A 148 5.40 11.49 -13.25
CA GLU A 148 4.39 11.91 -12.29
C GLU A 148 3.29 10.84 -12.21
N LEU A 149 3.24 10.14 -11.08
CA LEU A 149 2.16 9.20 -10.83
C LEU A 149 0.87 9.98 -10.57
N LYS A 150 -0.09 9.78 -11.47
CA LYS A 150 -1.44 10.32 -11.31
C LYS A 150 -2.11 9.69 -10.08
N PRO A 151 -3.00 10.42 -9.39
CA PRO A 151 -3.78 9.84 -8.33
C PRO A 151 -4.69 8.71 -8.86
N VAL A 152 -5.07 7.77 -7.99
CA VAL A 152 -5.98 6.67 -8.31
C VAL A 152 -7.33 7.19 -8.80
N ARG A 153 -7.74 8.35 -8.32
CA ARG A 153 -8.98 9.06 -8.68
C ARG A 153 -8.77 10.55 -8.48
N GLU A 154 -9.49 11.36 -9.24
CA GLU A 154 -9.49 12.82 -9.06
C GLU A 154 -10.54 13.26 -8.04
N ASN A 155 -11.68 12.55 -8.03
CA ASN A 155 -12.82 12.86 -7.19
C ASN A 155 -13.10 11.74 -6.19
N ARG A 156 -13.88 12.09 -5.16
CA ARG A 156 -14.41 11.11 -4.21
C ARG A 156 -15.26 10.09 -4.97
N ARG A 157 -15.22 8.83 -4.53
CA ARG A 157 -16.08 7.79 -5.11
C ARG A 157 -17.48 7.96 -4.50
N PRO A 158 -18.51 8.29 -5.28
CA PRO A 158 -19.86 8.39 -4.75
C PRO A 158 -20.31 7.03 -4.22
N ILE A 159 -21.16 7.04 -3.20
CA ILE A 159 -21.76 5.79 -2.74
C ILE A 159 -22.96 5.42 -3.60
N SER A 160 -23.32 4.14 -3.63
CA SER A 160 -24.53 3.71 -4.32
C SER A 160 -25.78 4.23 -3.59
N THR A 161 -26.87 4.45 -4.33
CA THR A 161 -28.18 4.82 -3.78
C THR A 161 -28.64 3.85 -2.70
N GLN A 162 -28.39 2.56 -2.88
CA GLN A 162 -28.70 1.54 -1.88
C GLN A 162 -27.95 1.77 -0.56
N LYS A 163 -26.63 2.04 -0.64
CA LYS A 163 -25.82 2.34 0.55
C LYS A 163 -26.28 3.63 1.22
N TYR A 164 -26.68 4.63 0.43
CA TYR A 164 -27.18 5.91 0.96
C TYR A 164 -28.48 5.73 1.74
N ASN A 165 -29.44 5.00 1.18
CA ASN A 165 -30.70 4.67 1.85
C ASN A 165 -30.47 3.88 3.15
N HIS A 166 -29.48 2.99 3.17
CA HIS A 166 -29.09 2.28 4.39
C HIS A 166 -28.50 3.23 5.44
N LEU A 167 -27.63 4.17 5.05
CA LEU A 167 -27.07 5.16 5.97
C LEU A 167 -28.17 6.04 6.59
N GLN A 168 -29.14 6.49 5.79
CA GLN A 168 -30.28 7.25 6.30
C GLN A 168 -31.05 6.49 7.39
N LYS A 169 -31.29 5.18 7.20
CA LYS A 169 -31.93 4.33 8.22
C LYS A 169 -31.10 4.19 9.50
N LEU A 170 -29.77 4.28 9.40
CA LEU A 170 -28.84 4.18 10.53
C LEU A 170 -28.68 5.50 11.29
N LEU A 171 -29.02 6.65 10.69
CA LEU A 171 -28.89 7.97 11.34
C LEU A 171 -29.64 8.08 12.67
N LYS A 172 -30.69 7.29 12.88
CA LYS A 172 -31.41 7.23 14.17
C LYS A 172 -30.54 6.80 15.35
N TRP A 173 -29.43 6.12 15.09
CA TRP A 173 -28.46 5.66 16.10
C TRP A 173 -27.23 6.59 16.20
N VAL A 174 -27.18 7.63 15.37
CA VAL A 174 -26.07 8.58 15.31
C VAL A 174 -26.55 9.92 15.87
N PRO A 175 -25.78 10.61 16.73
CA PRO A 175 -26.15 11.95 17.18
C PRO A 175 -26.31 12.93 16.01
N SER A 176 -27.36 13.76 16.05
CA SER A 176 -27.76 14.65 14.95
C SER A 176 -26.65 15.58 14.45
N ARG A 177 -25.74 16.00 15.34
CA ARG A 177 -24.58 16.83 14.99
C ARG A 177 -23.66 16.20 13.94
N PHE A 178 -23.63 14.87 13.80
CA PHE A 178 -22.80 14.17 12.82
C PHE A 178 -23.55 13.82 11.53
N HIS A 179 -24.87 14.03 11.47
CA HIS A 179 -25.66 13.68 10.29
C HIS A 179 -25.18 14.43 9.05
N HIS A 180 -24.89 15.72 9.18
CA HIS A 180 -24.36 16.53 8.08
C HIS A 180 -23.03 15.98 7.56
N PHE A 181 -22.10 15.61 8.43
CA PHE A 181 -20.82 15.03 8.03
C PHE A 181 -21.01 13.73 7.22
N ILE A 182 -21.85 12.82 7.70
CA ILE A 182 -22.10 11.52 7.04
C ILE A 182 -22.78 11.70 5.67
N LEU A 183 -23.76 12.59 5.57
CA LEU A 183 -24.54 12.81 4.35
C LEU A 183 -23.83 13.69 3.31
N SER A 184 -22.97 14.63 3.73
CA SER A 184 -22.18 15.48 2.81
C SER A 184 -21.02 14.74 2.16
N HIS A 185 -20.50 13.69 2.80
CA HIS A 185 -19.35 12.93 2.31
C HIS A 185 -19.74 11.73 1.42
N THR A 186 -21.02 11.64 1.04
CA THR A 186 -21.57 10.48 0.31
C THR A 186 -21.91 10.75 -1.17
N PHE A 187 -21.87 12.00 -1.62
CA PHE A 187 -21.99 12.39 -3.04
C PHE A 187 -20.82 13.28 -3.47
#